data_AF-C8RXZ3-F1
#
_entry.id   AF-C8RXZ3-F1
#
_cell.length_a   1.000
_cell.length_b   1.000
_cell.length_c   1.000
_cell.angle_alpha   90.00
_cell.angle_beta   90.00
_cell.angle_gamma   90.00
#
_symmetry.space_group_name_H-M   'P 1'
#
loop_
_entity.id
_entity.type
_entity.pdbx_description
1 polymer ?
#
loop_
_entity_poly.entity_id
_entity_poly.type
_entity_poly.pdbx_seq_one_letter_code
_entity_poly.pdbx_strand_id
1 'polypeptide(L)'
;MKHLWQTHRWLVLAFLVAASLSMFFGIRAALFVPRWHLHLDYAAQPVQPWMTPKLIVKTYGVPPEVLEQVLGLPEKFHPRQTLAEIAADQGIDSAALAARVEAAVRAARGHLQQ
;
A
#
# COMPACT_ATOMS: atom_id res chain seq x y z
N MET A 1 41.70 -6.69 34.56
CA MET A 1 41.06 -6.39 33.25
C MET A 1 42.02 -6.39 32.04
N LYS A 2 43.35 -6.36 32.21
CA LYS A 2 44.31 -6.37 31.06
C LYS A 2 44.71 -7.77 30.55
N HIS A 3 44.36 -8.84 31.27
CA HIS A 3 44.84 -10.21 30.96
C HIS A 3 43.96 -11.00 29.99
N LEU A 4 42.72 -10.55 29.73
CA LEU A 4 41.83 -11.16 28.72
C LEU A 4 42.14 -10.67 27.29
N TRP A 5 42.93 -9.60 27.17
CA TRP A 5 43.22 -8.92 25.91
C TRP A 5 44.37 -9.52 25.10
N GLN A 6 45.24 -10.33 25.71
CA GLN A 6 46.43 -10.88 25.03
C GLN A 6 46.19 -12.30 24.50
N THR A 7 45.50 -13.16 25.24
CA THR A 7 45.35 -14.59 24.88
C THR A 7 44.20 -14.87 23.92
N HIS A 8 43.14 -14.06 23.96
CA HIS A 8 41.91 -14.30 23.21
C HIS A 8 41.64 -13.26 22.13
N ARG A 9 42.68 -12.57 21.62
CA ARG A 9 42.56 -11.65 20.45
C ARG A 9 41.87 -12.36 19.28
N TRP A 10 42.12 -13.65 19.12
CA TRP A 10 41.45 -14.50 18.13
C TRP A 10 39.96 -14.67 18.40
N LEU A 11 39.51 -14.83 19.65
CA LEU A 11 38.09 -14.90 19.97
C LEU A 11 37.41 -13.53 19.80
N VAL A 12 38.08 -12.44 20.16
CA VAL A 12 37.56 -11.08 19.96
C VAL A 12 37.45 -10.76 18.47
N LEU A 13 38.47 -11.12 17.69
CA LEU A 13 38.46 -10.95 16.24
C LEU A 13 37.38 -11.84 15.59
N ALA A 14 37.27 -13.10 16.00
CA ALA A 14 36.23 -14.01 15.53
C ALA A 14 34.82 -13.49 15.89
N PHE A 15 34.63 -12.94 17.08
CA PHE A 15 33.37 -12.33 17.50
C PHE A 15 33.04 -11.09 16.66
N LEU A 16 34.00 -10.20 16.44
CA LEU A 16 33.80 -9.02 15.58
C LEU A 16 33.50 -9.40 14.14
N VAL A 17 34.17 -10.42 13.61
CA VAL A 17 33.92 -10.95 12.26
C VAL A 17 32.52 -11.57 12.18
N ALA A 18 32.15 -12.40 13.16
CA ALA A 18 30.82 -13.02 13.22
C ALA A 18 29.70 -11.97 13.35
N ALA A 19 29.89 -10.94 14.19
CA ALA A 19 28.95 -9.83 14.34
C ALA A 19 28.82 -9.03 13.04
N SER A 20 29.94 -8.74 12.36
CA SER A 20 29.94 -8.02 11.08
C SER A 20 29.24 -8.83 9.98
N LEU A 21 29.52 -10.13 9.90
CA LEU A 21 28.83 -11.05 8.99
C LEU A 21 27.33 -11.11 9.30
N SER A 22 26.94 -11.26 10.57
CA SER A 22 25.53 -11.30 10.98
C SER A 22 24.80 -10.01 10.62
N MET A 23 25.43 -8.85 10.84
CA MET A 23 24.87 -7.55 10.47
C MET A 23 24.78 -7.39 8.95
N PHE A 24 25.83 -7.78 8.22
CA PHE A 24 25.85 -7.75 6.76
C PHE A 24 24.76 -8.65 6.16
N PHE A 25 24.65 -9.90 6.61
CA PHE A 25 23.60 -10.82 6.17
C PHE A 25 22.21 -10.31 6.58
N GLY A 26 22.05 -9.76 7.78
CA GLY A 26 20.80 -9.17 8.25
C GLY A 26 20.35 -7.97 7.40
N ILE A 27 21.25 -7.02 7.11
CA ILE A 27 20.98 -5.87 6.24
C ILE A 27 20.74 -6.35 4.81
N ARG A 28 21.58 -7.26 4.28
CA ARG A 28 21.45 -7.79 2.92
C ARG A 28 20.15 -8.55 2.73
N ALA A 29 19.69 -9.28 3.75
CA ALA A 29 18.39 -9.91 3.81
C ALA A 29 17.29 -8.86 3.90
N ALA A 30 17.39 -7.86 4.77
CA ALA A 30 16.40 -6.77 4.87
C ALA A 30 16.26 -5.95 3.57
N LEU A 31 17.34 -5.80 2.79
CA LEU A 31 17.32 -5.19 1.46
C LEU A 31 16.71 -6.11 0.38
N PHE A 32 16.78 -7.43 0.57
CA PHE A 32 16.23 -8.42 -0.36
C PHE A 32 14.82 -8.88 0.02
N VAL A 33 14.39 -8.62 1.25
CA VAL A 33 12.99 -8.67 1.66
C VAL A 33 12.28 -7.65 0.77
N PRO A 34 11.33 -8.08 -0.09
CA PRO A 34 10.46 -7.15 -0.78
C PRO A 34 9.89 -6.22 0.28
N ARG A 35 9.99 -4.91 0.09
CA ARG A 35 9.58 -3.86 1.05
C ARG A 35 8.07 -3.85 1.31
N TRP A 36 7.46 -4.99 1.62
CA TRP A 36 6.05 -5.17 1.97
C TRP A 36 5.65 -4.27 3.15
N HIS A 37 6.60 -3.85 3.99
CA HIS A 37 6.36 -2.87 5.06
C HIS A 37 6.21 -1.40 4.59
N LEU A 38 6.70 -1.03 3.39
CA LEU A 38 6.49 0.30 2.81
C LEU A 38 5.38 0.35 1.75
N HIS A 39 4.78 -0.79 1.40
CA HIS A 39 3.73 -0.88 0.38
C HIS A 39 2.32 -0.93 0.96
N LEU A 40 2.09 -0.32 2.12
CA LEU A 40 0.74 0.07 2.55
C LEU A 40 0.26 1.35 1.87
N ASP A 41 0.98 1.87 0.88
CA ASP A 41 0.48 2.84 -0.10
C ASP A 41 -0.35 2.15 -1.19
N TYR A 42 -1.33 1.32 -0.80
CA TYR A 42 -2.46 1.01 -1.68
C TYR A 42 -3.16 2.32 -2.14
N ALA A 43 -2.97 3.39 -1.38
CA ALA A 43 -3.33 4.77 -1.69
C ALA A 43 -2.71 5.34 -2.99
N ALA A 44 -1.56 4.84 -3.44
CA ALA A 44 -0.83 5.37 -4.60
C ALA A 44 -1.05 4.55 -5.89
N GLN A 45 -1.72 3.40 -5.82
CA GLN A 45 -2.09 2.69 -7.05
C GLN A 45 -3.30 3.38 -7.69
N PRO A 46 -3.28 3.61 -9.02
CA PRO A 46 -4.43 4.16 -9.73
C PRO A 46 -5.63 3.24 -9.57
N VAL A 47 -6.81 3.83 -9.38
CA VAL A 47 -8.07 3.07 -9.31
C VAL A 47 -8.23 2.32 -10.63
N GLN A 48 -8.35 0.99 -10.56
CA GLN A 48 -8.49 0.18 -11.77
C GLN A 48 -9.96 -0.13 -12.10
N PRO A 49 -10.34 -0.27 -13.37
CA PRO A 49 -11.73 -0.50 -13.79
C PRO A 49 -12.34 -1.81 -13.25
N TRP A 50 -11.51 -2.81 -12.98
CA TRP A 50 -11.95 -4.09 -12.39
C TRP A 50 -12.24 -3.99 -10.88
N MET A 51 -11.85 -2.90 -10.22
CA MET A 51 -12.07 -2.74 -8.79
C MET A 51 -13.55 -2.51 -8.50
N THR A 52 -14.06 -3.17 -7.46
CA THR A 52 -15.42 -2.92 -6.98
C THR A 52 -15.45 -1.66 -6.10
N PRO A 53 -16.54 -0.88 -6.10
CA PRO A 53 -16.69 0.28 -5.22
C PRO A 53 -16.43 -0.05 -3.74
N LYS A 54 -16.89 -1.23 -3.30
CA LYS A 54 -16.65 -1.75 -1.94
C LYS A 54 -15.16 -1.98 -1.66
N LEU A 55 -14.42 -2.48 -2.65
CA LEU A 55 -12.97 -2.65 -2.53
C LEU A 55 -12.28 -1.29 -2.43
N ILE A 56 -12.75 -0.27 -3.15
CA ILE A 56 -12.19 1.09 -3.10
C ILE A 56 -12.45 1.72 -1.73
N VAL A 57 -13.67 1.62 -1.17
CA VAL A 57 -13.96 2.09 0.20
C VAL A 57 -13.03 1.43 1.21
N LYS A 58 -12.85 0.10 1.13
CA LYS A 58 -12.01 -0.65 2.07
C LYS A 58 -10.52 -0.33 1.93
N THR A 59 -10.05 -0.19 0.69
CA THR A 59 -8.62 0.03 0.39
C THR A 59 -8.22 1.49 0.61
N TYR A 60 -9.11 2.44 0.29
CA TYR A 60 -8.81 3.86 0.36
C TYR A 60 -9.39 4.56 1.60
N GLY A 61 -10.28 3.91 2.36
CA GLY A 61 -10.86 4.45 3.59
C GLY A 61 -11.77 5.67 3.37
N VAL A 62 -12.37 5.78 2.18
CA VAL A 62 -13.27 6.89 1.81
C VAL A 62 -14.71 6.58 2.17
N PRO A 63 -15.51 7.58 2.60
CA PRO A 63 -16.93 7.37 2.86
C PRO A 63 -17.66 6.90 1.60
N PRO A 64 -18.56 5.89 1.70
CA PRO A 64 -19.30 5.36 0.57
C PRO A 64 -20.14 6.43 -0.14
N GLU A 65 -20.59 7.45 0.58
CA GLU A 65 -21.40 8.58 0.07
C GLU A 65 -20.65 9.36 -1.02
N VAL A 66 -19.31 9.48 -0.90
CA VAL A 66 -18.47 10.13 -1.91
C VAL A 66 -18.47 9.33 -3.20
N LEU A 67 -18.38 8.00 -3.11
CA LEU A 67 -18.47 7.15 -4.30
C LEU A 67 -19.88 7.22 -4.90
N GLU A 68 -20.94 7.17 -4.08
CA GLU A 68 -22.35 7.28 -4.49
C GLU A 68 -22.59 8.53 -5.35
N GLN A 69 -22.09 9.67 -4.88
CA GLN A 69 -22.21 10.94 -5.57
C GLN A 69 -21.45 10.97 -6.91
N VAL A 70 -20.26 10.38 -6.96
CA VAL A 70 -19.39 10.39 -8.16
C VAL A 70 -19.87 9.44 -9.24
N LEU A 71 -20.35 8.28 -8.83
CA LEU A 71 -20.91 7.25 -9.71
C LEU A 71 -22.38 7.55 -10.05
N GLY A 72 -23.04 8.48 -9.36
CA GLY A 72 -24.43 8.86 -9.63
C GLY A 72 -25.43 7.75 -9.38
N LEU A 73 -25.09 6.80 -8.49
CA LEU A 73 -25.97 5.68 -8.15
C LEU A 73 -26.74 6.02 -6.85
N PRO A 74 -28.09 6.04 -6.88
CA PRO A 74 -28.93 6.48 -5.77
C PRO A 74 -29.03 5.46 -4.62
N GLU A 75 -28.54 4.24 -4.82
CA GLU A 75 -28.71 3.14 -3.88
C GLU A 75 -27.43 2.31 -3.84
N LYS A 76 -26.98 2.01 -2.61
CA LYS A 76 -25.80 1.21 -2.25
C LYS A 76 -25.31 0.33 -3.39
N PHE A 77 -24.15 0.65 -3.96
CA PHE A 77 -23.53 -0.13 -5.02
C PHE A 77 -23.64 -1.63 -4.74
N HIS A 78 -24.02 -2.41 -5.76
CA HIS A 78 -23.97 -3.85 -5.64
C HIS A 78 -22.54 -4.26 -5.27
N PRO A 79 -22.32 -4.98 -4.16
CA PRO A 79 -20.97 -5.26 -3.65
C PRO A 79 -20.13 -6.13 -4.59
N ARG A 80 -20.75 -6.67 -5.64
CA ARG A 80 -20.12 -7.48 -6.68
C ARG A 80 -19.92 -6.75 -8.01
N GLN A 81 -20.53 -5.57 -8.21
CA GLN A 81 -20.33 -4.82 -9.44
C GLN A 81 -18.97 -4.14 -9.45
N THR A 82 -18.29 -4.24 -10.58
CA THR A 82 -17.03 -3.56 -10.86
C THR A 82 -17.28 -2.16 -11.44
N LEU A 83 -16.29 -1.27 -11.35
CA LEU A 83 -16.39 0.04 -12.02
C LEU A 83 -16.60 -0.10 -13.53
N ALA A 84 -16.03 -1.12 -14.17
CA ALA A 84 -16.20 -1.39 -15.59
C ALA A 84 -17.66 -1.74 -15.95
N GLU A 85 -18.33 -2.54 -15.12
CA GLU A 85 -19.75 -2.87 -15.30
C GLU A 85 -20.63 -1.64 -15.08
N ILE A 86 -20.34 -0.84 -14.05
CA ILE A 86 -21.07 0.42 -13.81
C ILE A 86 -20.86 1.41 -14.98
N ALA A 87 -19.64 1.48 -15.52
CA ALA A 87 -19.35 2.31 -16.69
C ALA A 87 -20.10 1.82 -17.93
N ALA A 88 -20.15 0.51 -18.15
CA ALA A 88 -20.90 -0.11 -19.23
C ALA A 88 -22.41 0.16 -19.10
N ASP A 89 -22.97 0.04 -17.90
CA ASP A 89 -24.39 0.37 -17.62
C ASP A 89 -24.71 1.84 -17.88
N GLN A 90 -23.73 2.74 -17.67
CA GLN A 90 -23.88 4.18 -17.89
C GLN A 90 -23.51 4.63 -19.31
N GLY A 91 -22.98 3.73 -20.16
CA GLY A 91 -22.47 4.08 -21.49
C GLY A 91 -21.24 5.00 -21.46
N ILE A 92 -20.46 4.97 -20.37
CA ILE A 92 -19.27 5.80 -20.16
C ILE A 92 -18.02 4.94 -20.30
N ASP A 93 -16.90 5.52 -20.73
CA ASP A 93 -15.62 4.84 -20.71
C ASP A 93 -15.18 4.48 -19.27
N SER A 94 -14.81 3.22 -19.09
CA SER A 94 -14.44 2.67 -17.78
C SER A 94 -13.17 3.30 -17.19
N ALA A 95 -12.22 3.71 -18.04
CA ALA A 95 -11.01 4.41 -17.60
C ALA A 95 -11.31 5.86 -17.21
N ALA A 96 -12.17 6.56 -17.96
CA ALA A 96 -12.66 7.89 -17.60
C ALA A 96 -13.43 7.88 -16.26
N LEU A 97 -14.25 6.85 -16.01
CA LEU A 97 -14.95 6.69 -14.74
C LEU A 97 -13.98 6.42 -13.58
N ALA A 98 -12.99 5.54 -13.80
CA ALA A 98 -11.96 5.26 -12.81
C ALA A 98 -11.16 6.52 -12.43
N ALA A 99 -10.79 7.35 -13.42
CA ALA A 99 -10.11 8.63 -13.20
C ALA A 99 -10.96 9.63 -12.40
N ARG A 100 -12.28 9.71 -12.66
CA ARG A 100 -13.22 10.53 -11.89
C ARG A 100 -13.29 10.08 -10.43
N VAL A 101 -13.38 8.77 -10.20
CA VAL A 101 -13.38 8.19 -8.85
C VAL A 101 -12.06 8.49 -8.14
N GLU A 102 -10.92 8.31 -8.81
CA GLU A 102 -9.60 8.63 -8.25
C GLU A 102 -9.49 10.11 -7.83
N ALA A 103 -9.97 11.04 -8.67
CA ALA A 103 -9.97 12.46 -8.36
C ALA A 103 -10.82 12.77 -7.10
N ALA A 104 -12.01 12.16 -7.00
CA ALA A 104 -12.87 12.35 -5.83
C ALA A 104 -12.30 11.73 -4.56
N VAL A 105 -11.68 10.55 -4.65
CA VAL A 105 -11.00 9.91 -3.52
C VAL A 105 -9.83 10.77 -3.02
N ARG A 106 -9.05 11.36 -3.93
CA ARG A 106 -7.97 12.31 -3.55
C ARG A 106 -8.53 13.55 -2.86
N ALA A 107 -9.60 14.14 -3.38
CA ALA A 107 -10.23 15.33 -2.79
C ALA A 107 -10.79 15.03 -1.37
N ALA A 108 -11.49 13.92 -1.20
CA ALA A 108 -12.06 13.52 0.09
C ALA A 108 -10.99 13.23 1.15
N ARG A 109 -9.86 12.61 0.76
CA ARG A 109 -8.72 12.38 1.65
C ARG A 109 -8.01 13.65 2.06
N GLY A 110 -7.88 14.62 1.16
CA GLY A 110 -7.33 15.94 1.49
C GLY A 110 -8.18 16.69 2.54
N HIS A 111 -9.50 16.47 2.52
CA HIS A 111 -10.43 17.03 3.52
C HIS A 111 -10.41 16.33 4.88
N LEU A 112 -10.00 15.05 4.96
CA LEU A 112 -9.96 14.28 6.21
C LEU A 112 -8.68 14.51 7.05
N GLN A 113 -7.68 15.24 6.52
CA GLN A 113 -6.41 15.52 7.21
C GLN A 113 -6.32 16.95 7.80
N GLN A 114 -7.41 17.74 7.76
CA GLN A 114 -7.51 19.05 8.43
C GLN A 114 -8.36 18.95 9.69
#